data_AF-A0AAV2DVG5-F1
#
_entry.id   AF-A0AAV2DVG5-F1
#
_cell.length_a   1.000
_cell.length_b   1.000
_cell.length_c   1.000
_cell.angle_alpha   90.00
_cell.angle_beta   90.00
_cell.angle_gamma   90.00
#
_symmetry.space_group_name_H-M   'P 1'
#
loop_
_entity.id
_entity.type
_entity.pdbx_description
1 polymer ?
#
loop_
_entity_poly.entity_id
_entity_poly.type
_entity_poly.pdbx_seq_one_letter_code
_entity_poly.pdbx_strand_id
1 'polypeptide(L)'
;MEQRAKCVALVGAGVVLGSMSTFFLLELLSRRKSLPSKDRVKNIGLNGGAIRQEVSVACSTSDRNDGIRGSDLLKDEIVSEQLTRNIQFFGFESQTKVTASYVVVIGLGGVGSHAASMLLRSGVGRLLLVDFDQVSVSSLNRHAVATRADVGIPKAECLKKHFSSIFPECSIEAKVLLYDNLSEEEILSGHPDFVLDCIDNIDTKVALLAACVRRGLKVLSATGAGARADPSRIRVADLRESTNDPLSRSVRHRLRKHHGIEGGIPVVFSLEKPKAKLLPFKGPSGEEENPSDYQIVPGFRVRIIPVLGTIPAIFGQVMASYVVTQLAGFQVEMEPVVNLDTEHYQMLHQRLIEHEESLYGTAVQVQVDVEEVKYIVKELWHGRSAREPYAKDVGRGMWRAVKELMLVRWDSEKPASVSNLILLKFMEADEHESRTLNDIKEKEPEFFQTVTTVLKRAQLEFGSK
;
A
#
# COMPACT_ATOMS: atom_id res chain seq x y z
N MET A 1 -56.84 -0.57 -35.72
CA MET A 1 -55.57 -1.19 -35.31
C MET A 1 -54.63 -0.08 -34.88
N GLU A 2 -53.96 -0.02 -33.74
CA GLU A 2 -54.09 -0.57 -32.39
C GLU A 2 -53.04 0.24 -31.59
N GLN A 3 -53.38 0.67 -30.37
CA GLN A 3 -52.46 1.14 -29.30
C GLN A 3 -51.37 2.18 -29.62
N ARG A 4 -51.50 3.42 -29.09
CA ARG A 4 -50.45 4.08 -28.27
C ARG A 4 -51.08 5.04 -27.27
N ALA A 5 -51.31 4.53 -26.06
CA ALA A 5 -51.64 5.30 -24.88
C ALA A 5 -50.39 5.45 -24.00
N LYS A 6 -50.29 6.61 -23.34
CA LYS A 6 -49.52 6.90 -22.11
C LYS A 6 -47.99 7.03 -22.25
N CYS A 7 -47.51 8.26 -22.13
CA CYS A 7 -46.54 8.69 -21.09
C CYS A 7 -46.23 10.19 -21.24
N VAL A 8 -47.14 11.04 -20.74
CA VAL A 8 -46.84 12.44 -20.38
C VAL A 8 -46.73 12.45 -18.86
N ALA A 9 -45.50 12.28 -18.34
CA ALA A 9 -45.11 12.58 -16.96
C ALA A 9 -43.62 12.28 -16.79
N LEU A 10 -42.73 13.20 -17.19
CA LEU A 10 -41.33 13.27 -16.74
C LEU A 10 -40.65 14.53 -17.31
N VAL A 11 -41.14 15.71 -16.90
CA VAL A 11 -40.40 16.96 -16.99
C VAL A 11 -40.44 17.58 -15.60
N GLY A 12 -39.48 17.22 -14.76
CA GLY A 12 -39.47 17.69 -13.37
C GLY A 12 -38.44 17.01 -12.47
N ALA A 13 -37.18 16.88 -12.91
CA ALA A 13 -36.07 16.48 -12.03
C ALA A 13 -34.68 16.91 -12.53
N GLY A 14 -34.58 17.81 -13.51
CA GLY A 14 -33.32 18.10 -14.22
C GLY A 14 -32.58 19.39 -13.86
N VAL A 15 -33.16 20.28 -13.03
CA VAL A 15 -32.64 21.67 -12.88
C VAL A 15 -32.01 21.95 -11.52
N VAL A 16 -32.20 21.09 -10.50
CA VAL A 16 -31.71 21.36 -9.13
C VAL A 16 -30.25 20.93 -8.91
N LEU A 17 -29.69 20.03 -9.74
CA LEU A 17 -28.27 19.64 -9.63
C LEU A 17 -27.28 20.67 -10.21
N GLY A 18 -27.77 21.65 -10.99
CA GLY A 18 -26.95 22.73 -11.54
C GLY A 18 -26.71 23.91 -10.58
N SER A 19 -27.58 24.10 -9.58
CA SER A 19 -27.49 25.25 -8.66
C SER A 19 -26.49 25.02 -7.52
N MET A 20 -26.39 23.79 -6.99
CA MET A 20 -25.41 23.45 -5.96
C MET A 20 -23.98 23.45 -6.50
N SER A 21 -23.78 22.92 -7.71
CA SER A 21 -22.48 22.93 -8.38
C SER A 21 -22.01 24.34 -8.77
N THR A 22 -22.92 25.24 -9.16
CA THR A 22 -22.60 26.65 -9.44
C THR A 22 -22.32 27.47 -8.18
N PHE A 23 -23.06 27.25 -7.08
CA PHE A 23 -22.76 27.87 -5.80
C PHE A 23 -21.38 27.44 -5.27
N PHE A 24 -21.07 26.14 -5.36
CA PHE A 24 -19.78 25.57 -4.96
C PHE A 24 -18.62 26.13 -5.79
N LEU A 25 -18.80 26.26 -7.11
CA LEU A 25 -17.83 26.91 -8.02
C LEU A 25 -17.58 28.38 -7.62
N LEU A 26 -18.62 29.12 -7.25
CA LEU A 26 -18.51 30.52 -6.85
C LEU A 26 -17.75 30.68 -5.52
N GLU A 27 -17.99 29.80 -4.55
CA GLU A 27 -17.27 29.82 -3.27
C GLU A 27 -15.78 29.47 -3.44
N LEU A 28 -15.48 28.47 -4.26
CA LEU A 28 -14.13 28.05 -4.59
C LEU A 28 -13.34 29.14 -5.34
N LEU A 29 -14.00 29.88 -6.24
CA LEU A 29 -13.42 31.03 -6.93
C LEU A 29 -13.26 32.26 -6.02
N SER A 30 -14.16 32.46 -5.06
CA SER A 30 -14.09 33.56 -4.09
C SER A 30 -12.87 33.41 -3.17
N ARG A 31 -12.59 32.19 -2.67
CA ARG A 31 -11.38 31.90 -1.86
C ARG A 31 -10.08 31.98 -2.67
N ARG A 32 -10.12 31.74 -3.99
CA ARG A 32 -8.93 31.89 -4.85
C ARG A 32 -8.49 33.35 -5.04
N LYS A 33 -9.42 34.31 -4.90
CA LYS A 33 -9.13 35.76 -5.01
C LYS A 33 -8.51 36.37 -3.74
N SER A 34 -8.45 35.67 -2.61
CA SER A 34 -7.87 36.18 -1.36
C SER A 34 -6.37 35.91 -1.19
N LEU A 35 -5.70 35.29 -2.16
CA LEU A 35 -4.24 35.15 -2.20
C LEU A 35 -3.61 36.36 -2.93
N PRO A 36 -2.81 37.21 -2.26
CA PRO A 36 -2.23 38.38 -2.93
C PRO A 36 -1.04 37.97 -3.81
N SER A 37 -1.22 38.02 -5.13
CA SER A 37 -0.11 37.99 -6.09
C SER A 37 0.64 39.33 -6.05
N LYS A 38 1.85 39.35 -5.48
CA LYS A 38 2.78 40.46 -5.67
C LYS A 38 3.44 40.34 -7.04
N ASP A 39 2.92 41.07 -8.00
CA ASP A 39 3.72 41.56 -9.14
C ASP A 39 3.20 42.93 -9.56
N ARG A 40 3.97 43.97 -9.23
CA ARG A 40 3.89 45.25 -9.95
C ARG A 40 5.22 46.00 -9.92
N VAL A 41 5.75 46.12 -11.13
CA VAL A 41 6.74 47.07 -11.62
C VAL A 41 6.62 48.43 -10.93
N LYS A 42 7.72 48.91 -10.34
CA LYS A 42 7.86 50.28 -9.81
C LYS A 42 8.24 51.23 -10.95
N ASN A 43 7.35 52.17 -11.25
CA ASN A 43 7.73 53.50 -11.74
C ASN A 43 7.55 54.50 -10.59
N ILE A 44 8.57 55.34 -10.40
CA ILE A 44 8.73 56.32 -9.33
C ILE A 44 8.02 57.63 -9.73
N GLY A 45 7.33 58.28 -8.79
CA GLY A 45 6.79 59.63 -8.99
C GLY A 45 5.94 60.18 -7.84
N LEU A 46 6.62 60.68 -6.81
CA LEU A 46 6.39 61.88 -5.97
C LEU A 46 5.00 62.36 -5.50
N ASN A 47 5.03 62.82 -4.23
CA ASN A 47 4.10 63.67 -3.45
C ASN A 47 2.82 62.98 -2.94
N GLY A 48 2.44 63.05 -1.66
CA GLY A 48 2.82 63.94 -0.56
C GLY A 48 1.53 64.35 0.16
N GLY A 49 1.34 63.94 1.43
CA GLY A 49 0.16 64.33 2.22
C GLY A 49 -0.24 63.28 3.24
N ALA A 50 0.12 63.54 4.50
CA ALA A 50 -0.13 62.68 5.65
C ALA A 50 -1.55 62.84 6.20
N ILE A 51 -2.20 61.73 6.58
CA ILE A 51 -3.01 61.62 7.80
C ILE A 51 -2.77 60.21 8.38
N ARG A 52 -2.13 60.16 9.55
CA ARG A 52 -1.96 58.96 10.38
C ARG A 52 -3.26 58.72 11.17
N GLN A 53 -3.80 57.53 11.07
CA GLN A 53 -4.65 56.95 12.11
C GLN A 53 -4.03 55.61 12.47
N GLU A 54 -3.41 55.58 13.65
CA GLU A 54 -2.76 54.39 14.21
C GLU A 54 -3.83 53.36 14.58
N VAL A 55 -3.77 52.18 13.96
CA VAL A 55 -4.31 50.95 14.52
C VAL A 55 -3.11 50.03 14.73
N SER A 56 -2.72 49.91 16.00
CA SER A 56 -1.67 49.02 16.47
C SER A 56 -2.10 47.56 16.26
N VAL A 57 -1.50 46.87 15.28
CA VAL A 57 -1.53 45.41 15.23
C VAL A 57 -0.32 44.93 16.01
N ALA A 58 -0.55 44.58 17.28
CA ALA A 58 0.41 43.90 18.11
C ALA A 58 0.73 42.53 17.47
N CYS A 59 1.98 42.37 17.04
CA CYS A 59 2.56 41.07 16.74
C CYS A 59 2.66 40.30 18.06
N SER A 60 1.75 39.34 18.27
CA SER A 60 1.91 38.33 19.31
C SER A 60 2.50 37.09 18.66
N THR A 61 3.78 36.89 18.91
CA THR A 61 4.42 35.58 18.91
C THR A 61 3.69 34.70 19.91
N SER A 62 2.89 33.75 19.41
CA SER A 62 2.39 32.64 20.22
C SER A 62 2.50 31.37 19.39
N ASP A 63 3.34 30.46 19.85
CA ASP A 63 3.27 29.03 19.56
C ASP A 63 1.81 28.58 19.44
N ARG A 64 1.40 28.13 18.26
CA ARG A 64 0.17 27.36 18.08
C ARG A 64 0.52 26.01 17.50
N ASN A 65 0.99 25.16 18.40
CA ASN A 65 0.88 23.73 18.27
C ASN A 65 -0.52 23.35 18.73
N ASP A 66 -1.46 23.24 17.79
CA ASP A 66 -2.67 22.42 17.96
C ASP A 66 -3.26 22.16 16.56
N GLY A 67 -3.06 20.93 16.09
CA GLY A 67 -3.65 20.45 14.85
C GLY A 67 -5.17 20.50 14.95
N ILE A 68 -5.81 20.96 13.88
CA ILE A 68 -7.26 20.80 13.70
C ILE A 68 -7.56 19.30 13.90
N ARG A 69 -8.30 18.96 14.95
CA ARG A 69 -8.71 17.57 15.21
C ARG A 69 -9.44 17.07 13.97
N GLY A 70 -9.08 15.88 13.47
CA GLY A 70 -9.60 15.37 12.18
C GLY A 70 -11.13 15.42 12.03
N SER A 71 -11.87 15.35 13.14
CA SER A 71 -13.33 15.50 13.18
C SER A 71 -13.84 16.89 12.84
N ASP A 72 -13.08 17.95 13.15
CA ASP A 72 -13.46 19.33 12.83
C ASP A 72 -13.13 19.67 11.38
N LEU A 73 -12.11 19.02 10.81
CA LEU A 73 -11.78 19.18 9.40
C LEU A 73 -12.86 18.60 8.47
N LEU A 74 -13.39 17.42 8.79
CA LEU A 74 -14.44 16.76 8.00
C LEU A 74 -15.82 17.44 8.10
N LYS A 75 -15.97 18.43 9.00
CA LYS A 75 -17.18 19.27 9.06
C LYS A 75 -17.14 20.41 8.03
N ASP A 76 -15.97 20.77 7.51
CA ASP A 76 -15.88 21.73 6.41
C ASP A 76 -16.55 21.13 5.16
N GLU A 77 -17.45 21.89 4.54
CA GLU A 77 -18.28 21.41 3.43
C GLU A 77 -17.43 21.04 2.20
N ILE A 78 -16.36 21.78 1.93
CA ILE A 78 -15.48 21.54 0.77
C ILE A 78 -14.66 20.27 1.01
N VAL A 79 -14.07 20.14 2.20
CA VAL A 79 -13.29 18.95 2.57
C VAL A 79 -14.16 17.70 2.57
N SER A 80 -15.35 17.79 3.16
CA SER A 80 -16.32 16.70 3.21
C SER A 80 -16.74 16.25 1.81
N GLU A 81 -17.06 17.20 0.92
CA GLU A 81 -17.40 16.89 -0.47
C GLU A 81 -16.21 16.29 -1.24
N GLN A 82 -15.00 16.85 -1.09
CA GLN A 82 -13.79 16.32 -1.72
C GLN A 82 -13.50 14.87 -1.31
N LEU A 83 -13.78 14.50 -0.05
CA LEU A 83 -13.55 13.16 0.50
C LEU A 83 -14.81 12.28 0.51
N THR A 84 -15.92 12.73 -0.09
CA THR A 84 -17.23 12.07 0.01
C THR A 84 -17.20 10.59 -0.37
N ARG A 85 -16.41 10.23 -1.40
CA ARG A 85 -16.28 8.84 -1.85
C ARG A 85 -15.55 7.95 -0.87
N ASN A 86 -14.53 8.48 -0.18
CA ASN A 86 -13.84 7.74 0.86
C ASN A 86 -14.72 7.62 2.11
N ILE A 87 -15.46 8.67 2.47
CA ILE A 87 -16.41 8.65 3.59
C ILE A 87 -17.52 7.61 3.34
N GLN A 88 -18.06 7.54 2.13
CA GLN A 88 -19.05 6.53 1.74
C GLN A 88 -18.50 5.11 1.80
N PHE A 89 -17.21 4.93 1.48
CA PHE A 89 -16.57 3.62 1.47
C PHE A 89 -16.17 3.14 2.88
N PHE A 90 -15.48 3.97 3.66
CA PHE A 90 -14.94 3.61 4.98
C PHE A 90 -15.86 3.95 6.16
N GLY A 91 -16.81 4.87 5.97
CA GLY A 91 -17.55 5.52 7.04
C GLY A 91 -16.81 6.74 7.62
N PHE A 92 -17.57 7.63 8.25
CA PHE A 92 -17.07 8.92 8.77
C PHE A 92 -15.99 8.75 9.86
N GLU A 93 -16.17 7.80 10.78
CA GLU A 93 -15.20 7.55 11.86
C GLU A 93 -13.84 7.07 11.32
N SER A 94 -13.87 6.12 10.40
CA SER A 94 -12.67 5.59 9.74
C SER A 94 -11.95 6.67 8.93
N GLN A 95 -12.70 7.51 8.19
CA GLN A 95 -12.12 8.65 7.50
C GLN A 95 -11.51 9.66 8.48
N THR A 96 -12.13 9.87 9.65
CA THR A 96 -11.56 10.75 10.69
C THR A 96 -10.18 10.27 11.14
N LYS A 97 -9.98 8.95 11.26
CA LYS A 97 -8.67 8.35 11.59
C LYS A 97 -7.64 8.63 10.49
N VAL A 98 -8.01 8.40 9.22
CA VAL A 98 -7.14 8.72 8.06
C VAL A 98 -6.75 10.20 8.07
N THR A 99 -7.71 11.09 8.29
CA THR A 99 -7.47 12.54 8.34
C THR A 99 -6.60 12.98 9.50
N ALA A 100 -6.62 12.27 10.63
CA ALA A 100 -5.75 12.56 11.77
C ALA A 100 -4.33 11.98 11.64
N SER A 101 -4.06 11.16 10.62
CA SER A 101 -2.83 10.38 10.52
C SER A 101 -1.62 11.17 10.03
N TYR A 102 -0.43 10.78 10.49
CA TYR A 102 0.88 11.24 10.05
C TYR A 102 1.66 10.15 9.31
N VAL A 103 2.02 10.43 8.06
CA VAL A 103 2.78 9.50 7.21
C VAL A 103 4.08 10.11 6.72
N VAL A 104 5.17 9.34 6.79
CA VAL A 104 6.49 9.71 6.25
C VAL A 104 6.74 8.93 4.96
N VAL A 105 7.13 9.60 3.88
CA VAL A 105 7.48 8.96 2.60
C VAL A 105 8.93 9.29 2.26
N ILE A 106 9.78 8.27 2.20
CA ILE A 106 11.21 8.40 1.90
C ILE A 106 11.50 7.85 0.50
N GLY A 107 12.07 8.69 -0.36
CA GLY A 107 12.29 8.42 -1.77
C GLY A 107 11.07 8.82 -2.60
N LEU A 108 11.18 9.90 -3.36
CA LEU A 108 10.09 10.54 -4.10
C LEU A 108 10.28 10.38 -5.62
N GLY A 109 10.85 9.24 -6.02
CA GLY A 109 10.93 8.81 -7.42
C GLY A 109 9.59 8.31 -7.97
N GLY A 110 9.63 7.36 -8.91
CA GLY A 110 8.42 6.86 -9.58
C GLY A 110 7.45 6.07 -8.69
N VAL A 111 7.89 5.58 -7.54
CA VAL A 111 7.01 4.89 -6.56
C VAL A 111 6.48 5.89 -5.55
N GLY A 112 7.38 6.51 -4.78
CA GLY A 112 6.98 7.36 -3.66
C GLY A 112 6.22 8.63 -4.05
N SER A 113 6.51 9.23 -5.21
CA SER A 113 5.70 10.38 -5.68
C SER A 113 4.24 10.00 -5.93
N HIS A 114 3.98 8.81 -6.46
CA HIS A 114 2.63 8.30 -6.69
C HIS A 114 1.96 7.87 -5.38
N ALA A 115 2.69 7.22 -4.47
CA ALA A 115 2.19 6.86 -3.15
C ALA A 115 1.77 8.10 -2.35
N ALA A 116 2.66 9.09 -2.24
CA ALA A 116 2.41 10.33 -1.52
C ALA A 116 1.23 11.12 -2.12
N SER A 117 1.11 11.14 -3.45
CA SER A 117 0.00 11.81 -4.14
C SER A 117 -1.35 11.18 -3.81
N MET A 118 -1.42 9.85 -3.75
CA MET A 118 -2.67 9.17 -3.43
C MET A 118 -2.99 9.19 -1.93
N LEU A 119 -1.98 9.18 -1.05
CA LEU A 119 -2.15 9.41 0.38
C LEU A 119 -2.77 10.79 0.66
N LEU A 120 -2.22 11.84 0.03
CA LEU A 120 -2.76 13.20 0.10
C LEU A 120 -4.22 13.24 -0.36
N ARG A 121 -4.51 12.68 -1.53
CA ARG A 121 -5.86 12.64 -2.12
C ARG A 121 -6.85 11.83 -1.30
N SER A 122 -6.36 10.92 -0.47
CA SER A 122 -7.19 10.12 0.44
C SER A 122 -7.50 10.83 1.77
N GLY A 123 -6.95 12.03 1.95
CA GLY A 123 -7.22 12.88 3.10
C GLY A 123 -6.22 12.76 4.24
N VAL A 124 -5.06 12.10 4.06
CA VAL A 124 -4.02 12.03 5.12
C VAL A 124 -3.64 13.43 5.58
N GLY A 125 -3.76 13.70 6.88
CA GLY A 125 -3.66 15.06 7.43
C GLY A 125 -2.24 15.60 7.53
N ARG A 126 -1.22 14.73 7.66
CA ARG A 126 0.18 15.15 7.74
C ARG A 126 1.09 14.26 6.91
N LEU A 127 1.91 14.89 6.06
CA LEU A 127 2.90 14.23 5.22
C LEU A 127 4.29 14.83 5.44
N LEU A 128 5.27 13.97 5.70
CA LEU A 128 6.69 14.32 5.59
C LEU A 128 7.27 13.66 4.33
N LEU A 129 7.74 14.50 3.41
CA LEU A 129 8.28 14.10 2.11
C LEU A 129 9.81 14.22 2.14
N VAL A 130 10.53 13.10 2.03
CA VAL A 130 12.00 13.08 2.13
C VAL A 130 12.63 12.56 0.84
N ASP A 131 13.40 13.41 0.16
CA ASP A 131 14.24 13.03 -0.98
C ASP A 131 15.32 14.10 -1.21
N PHE A 132 16.56 13.66 -1.44
CA PHE A 132 17.69 14.56 -1.73
C PHE A 132 17.81 14.93 -3.22
N ASP A 133 17.17 14.15 -4.10
CA ASP A 133 17.27 14.34 -5.54
C ASP A 133 16.46 15.52 -6.05
N GLN A 134 16.86 16.02 -7.22
CA GLN A 134 16.10 16.95 -8.03
C GLN A 134 15.31 16.24 -9.14
N VAL A 135 14.26 16.90 -9.63
CA VAL A 135 13.53 16.45 -10.81
C VAL A 135 14.45 16.53 -12.03
N SER A 136 14.69 15.40 -12.68
CA SER A 136 15.40 15.33 -13.95
C SER A 136 14.43 15.18 -15.13
N VAL A 137 14.88 15.50 -16.35
CA VAL A 137 14.11 15.23 -17.58
C VAL A 137 13.73 13.74 -17.67
N SER A 138 14.65 12.85 -17.29
CA SER A 138 14.42 11.39 -17.28
C SER A 138 13.46 10.93 -16.16
N SER A 139 13.16 11.77 -15.18
CA SER A 139 12.16 11.48 -14.13
C SER A 139 10.73 11.64 -14.64
N LEU A 140 10.51 12.50 -15.65
CA LEU A 140 9.18 12.87 -16.14
C LEU A 140 8.40 11.70 -16.75
N ASN A 141 9.04 10.60 -17.11
CA ASN A 141 8.34 9.41 -17.61
C ASN A 141 7.58 8.63 -16.51
N ARG A 142 7.83 8.94 -15.23
CA ARG A 142 7.32 8.15 -14.09
C ARG A 142 7.05 8.92 -12.80
N HIS A 143 7.38 10.21 -12.72
CA HIS A 143 7.12 11.02 -11.53
C HIS A 143 5.69 11.55 -11.54
N ALA A 144 4.99 11.51 -10.40
CA ALA A 144 3.53 11.66 -10.36
C ALA A 144 2.98 13.02 -10.82
N VAL A 145 3.67 14.12 -10.49
CA VAL A 145 3.17 15.49 -10.73
C VAL A 145 4.16 16.40 -11.45
N ALA A 146 5.40 15.94 -11.65
CA ALA A 146 6.46 16.81 -12.14
C ALA A 146 6.25 17.11 -13.62
N THR A 147 6.46 18.37 -13.99
CA THR A 147 6.38 18.87 -15.35
C THR A 147 7.76 19.28 -15.86
N ARG A 148 7.86 19.66 -17.14
CA ARG A 148 9.12 20.21 -17.71
C ARG A 148 9.59 21.47 -16.97
N ALA A 149 8.66 22.25 -16.41
CA ALA A 149 8.98 23.46 -15.66
C ALA A 149 9.56 23.15 -14.27
N ASP A 150 9.40 21.93 -13.77
CA ASP A 150 9.89 21.51 -12.47
C ASP A 150 11.31 20.92 -12.52
N VAL A 151 11.89 20.76 -13.71
CA VAL A 151 13.25 20.20 -13.87
C VAL A 151 14.27 21.09 -13.14
N GLY A 152 15.11 20.47 -12.30
CA GLY A 152 16.08 21.14 -11.43
C GLY A 152 15.54 21.52 -10.05
N ILE A 153 14.23 21.39 -9.81
CA ILE A 153 13.65 21.61 -8.47
C ILE A 153 13.82 20.34 -7.63
N PRO A 154 14.17 20.41 -6.33
CA PRO A 154 14.16 19.27 -5.43
C PRO A 154 12.80 18.53 -5.48
N LYS A 155 12.82 17.20 -5.58
CA LYS A 155 11.59 16.38 -5.72
C LYS A 155 10.63 16.60 -4.54
N ALA A 156 11.16 16.70 -3.32
CA ALA A 156 10.37 16.97 -2.12
C ALA A 156 9.63 18.31 -2.20
N GLU A 157 10.33 19.38 -2.58
CA GLU A 157 9.74 20.71 -2.75
C GLU A 157 8.76 20.78 -3.92
N CYS A 158 9.07 20.09 -5.03
CA CYS A 158 8.16 19.95 -6.16
C CYS A 158 6.83 19.34 -5.71
N LEU A 159 6.86 18.19 -5.01
CA LEU A 159 5.64 17.56 -4.51
C LEU A 159 4.91 18.44 -3.51
N LYS A 160 5.60 19.05 -2.54
CA LYS A 160 4.97 19.97 -1.58
C LYS A 160 4.21 21.09 -2.28
N LYS A 161 4.84 21.78 -3.24
CA LYS A 161 4.20 22.84 -4.04
C LYS A 161 2.93 22.35 -4.75
N HIS A 162 3.00 21.21 -5.44
CA HIS A 162 1.85 20.65 -6.16
C HIS A 162 0.75 20.17 -5.19
N PHE A 163 1.11 19.54 -4.09
CA PHE A 163 0.19 18.99 -3.11
C PHE A 163 -0.58 20.07 -2.34
N SER A 164 0.07 21.18 -1.97
CA SER A 164 -0.61 22.34 -1.35
C SER A 164 -1.70 22.94 -2.24
N SER A 165 -1.69 22.67 -3.56
CA SER A 165 -2.77 23.07 -4.47
C SER A 165 -3.91 22.04 -4.59
N ILE A 166 -3.67 20.80 -4.15
CA ILE A 166 -4.61 19.67 -4.26
C ILE A 166 -5.41 19.50 -2.96
N PHE A 167 -4.76 19.59 -1.81
CA PHE A 167 -5.40 19.45 -0.50
C PHE A 167 -4.68 20.37 0.52
N PRO A 168 -5.02 21.68 0.54
CA PRO A 168 -4.32 22.69 1.35
C PRO A 168 -4.44 22.48 2.86
N GLU A 169 -5.40 21.68 3.31
CA GLU A 169 -5.61 21.31 4.70
C GLU A 169 -4.55 20.34 5.24
N CYS A 170 -3.84 19.63 4.36
CA CYS A 170 -2.75 18.74 4.76
C CYS A 170 -1.53 19.55 5.22
N SER A 171 -0.98 19.17 6.37
CA SER A 171 0.32 19.65 6.84
C SER A 171 1.43 18.92 6.10
N ILE A 172 2.10 19.62 5.17
CA ILE A 172 3.12 19.03 4.30
C ILE A 172 4.49 19.63 4.61
N GLU A 173 5.40 18.78 5.06
CA GLU A 173 6.80 19.10 5.24
C GLU A 173 7.64 18.43 4.15
N ALA A 174 8.61 19.17 3.60
CA ALA A 174 9.56 18.66 2.63
C ALA A 174 10.96 18.75 3.24
N LYS A 175 11.71 17.65 3.16
CA LYS A 175 13.10 17.58 3.60
C LYS A 175 13.99 17.11 2.46
N VAL A 176 14.87 18.01 2.03
CA VAL A 176 15.81 17.76 0.93
C VAL A 176 17.10 17.17 1.48
N LEU A 177 17.05 15.90 1.87
CA LEU A 177 18.18 15.19 2.49
C LEU A 177 18.09 13.68 2.24
N LEU A 178 19.26 13.03 2.33
CA LEU A 178 19.38 11.58 2.21
C LEU A 178 19.14 10.96 3.58
N TYR A 179 18.38 9.85 3.63
CA TYR A 179 18.24 9.10 4.86
C TYR A 179 19.56 8.42 5.25
N ASP A 180 20.02 8.66 6.47
CA ASP A 180 21.18 8.03 7.08
C ASP A 180 21.04 8.03 8.61
N ASN A 181 22.06 7.55 9.32
CA ASN A 181 22.02 7.49 10.79
C ASN A 181 21.96 8.89 11.44
N LEU A 182 22.44 9.94 10.77
CA LEU A 182 22.49 11.30 11.32
C LEU A 182 21.13 11.99 11.17
N SER A 183 20.42 11.71 10.08
CA SER A 183 19.08 12.23 9.79
C SER A 183 17.94 11.37 10.35
N GLU A 184 18.23 10.17 10.87
CA GLU A 184 17.22 9.23 11.38
C GLU A 184 16.25 9.89 12.37
N GLU A 185 16.78 10.59 13.38
CA GLU A 185 15.94 11.25 14.40
C GLU A 185 15.11 12.38 13.79
N GLU A 186 15.68 13.10 12.82
CA GLU A 186 15.01 14.19 12.14
C GLU A 186 13.84 13.72 11.26
N ILE A 187 13.94 12.50 10.70
CA ILE A 187 12.97 11.92 9.77
C ILE A 187 11.91 11.07 10.50
N LEU A 188 12.31 10.33 11.54
CA LEU A 188 11.46 9.35 12.22
C LEU A 188 10.95 9.81 13.59
N SER A 189 11.21 11.07 13.98
CA SER A 189 10.63 11.67 15.19
C SER A 189 9.13 11.94 15.04
N GLY A 190 8.46 12.17 16.17
CA GLY A 190 7.02 12.50 16.17
C GLY A 190 6.08 11.32 15.94
N HIS A 191 6.60 10.08 16.02
CA HIS A 191 5.83 8.82 15.98
C HIS A 191 4.87 8.73 14.80
N PRO A 192 5.39 8.62 13.57
CA PRO A 192 4.53 8.47 12.40
C PRO A 192 3.67 7.21 12.50
N ASP A 193 2.40 7.33 12.12
CA ASP A 193 1.46 6.21 12.04
C ASP A 193 1.89 5.22 10.96
N PHE A 194 2.60 5.71 9.93
CA PHE A 194 3.16 4.89 8.87
C PHE A 194 4.43 5.49 8.24
N VAL A 195 5.37 4.62 7.90
CA VAL A 195 6.57 4.95 7.10
C VAL A 195 6.52 4.20 5.77
N LEU A 196 6.68 4.92 4.66
CA LEU A 196 6.80 4.33 3.32
C LEU A 196 8.26 4.44 2.86
N ASP A 197 8.86 3.28 2.65
CA ASP A 197 10.21 3.15 2.11
C ASP A 197 10.15 2.94 0.59
N CYS A 198 10.49 3.97 -0.17
CA CYS A 198 10.56 3.98 -1.62
C CYS A 198 12.00 4.18 -2.13
N ILE A 199 12.99 3.88 -1.29
CA ILE A 199 14.43 4.01 -1.58
C ILE A 199 14.88 2.92 -2.56
N ASP A 200 15.82 3.23 -3.45
CA ASP A 200 16.43 2.27 -4.37
C ASP A 200 17.86 1.83 -3.98
N ASN A 201 18.54 2.59 -3.12
CA ASN A 201 19.81 2.22 -2.50
C ASN A 201 19.62 1.14 -1.41
N ILE A 202 20.41 0.06 -1.49
CA ILE A 202 20.29 -1.09 -0.59
C ILE A 202 20.67 -0.73 0.85
N ASP A 203 21.77 -0.01 1.05
CA ASP A 203 22.29 0.30 2.40
C ASP A 203 21.37 1.27 3.14
N THR A 204 20.96 2.35 2.47
CA THR A 204 19.97 3.30 2.99
C THR A 204 18.64 2.61 3.32
N LYS A 205 18.16 1.71 2.45
CA LYS A 205 16.95 0.92 2.69
C LYS A 205 17.08 0.01 3.92
N VAL A 206 18.19 -0.72 4.05
CA VAL A 206 18.43 -1.61 5.19
C VAL A 206 18.48 -0.81 6.49
N ALA A 207 19.16 0.33 6.50
CA ALA A 207 19.24 1.21 7.67
C ALA A 207 17.84 1.69 8.10
N LEU A 208 17.03 2.18 7.16
CA LEU A 208 15.66 2.64 7.43
C LEU A 208 14.79 1.52 8.01
N LEU A 209 14.77 0.35 7.36
CA LEU A 209 13.96 -0.77 7.80
C LEU A 209 14.38 -1.28 9.19
N ALA A 210 15.68 -1.34 9.45
CA ALA A 210 16.19 -1.71 10.78
C ALA A 210 15.82 -0.67 11.84
N ALA A 211 15.86 0.63 11.51
CA ALA A 211 15.43 1.69 12.41
C ALA A 211 13.93 1.63 12.72
N CYS A 212 13.08 1.41 11.71
CA CYS A 212 11.65 1.24 11.92
C CYS A 212 11.34 0.06 12.85
N VAL A 213 11.96 -1.11 12.62
CA VAL A 213 11.78 -2.28 13.49
C VAL A 213 12.26 -2.00 14.91
N ARG A 214 13.45 -1.41 15.08
CA ARG A 214 14.02 -1.05 16.39
C ARG A 214 13.14 -0.05 17.15
N ARG A 215 12.48 0.87 16.46
CA ARG A 215 11.59 1.90 17.03
C ARG A 215 10.14 1.45 17.16
N GLY A 216 9.78 0.25 16.69
CA GLY A 216 8.39 -0.23 16.67
C GLY A 216 7.47 0.54 15.71
N LEU A 217 8.03 1.18 14.68
CA LEU A 217 7.27 1.95 13.69
C LEU A 217 6.73 1.04 12.58
N LYS A 218 5.47 1.26 12.18
CA LYS A 218 4.86 0.59 11.03
C LYS A 218 5.55 1.06 9.75
N VAL A 219 6.01 0.12 8.94
CA VAL A 219 6.73 0.41 7.68
C VAL A 219 6.25 -0.48 6.55
N LEU A 220 6.12 0.09 5.35
CA LEU A 220 5.85 -0.62 4.10
C LEU A 220 6.96 -0.27 3.10
N SER A 221 7.63 -1.29 2.57
CA SER A 221 8.75 -1.11 1.64
C SER A 221 8.36 -1.45 0.21
N ALA A 222 8.72 -0.58 -0.74
CA ALA A 222 8.74 -0.95 -2.14
C ALA A 222 10.06 -1.64 -2.50
N THR A 223 9.98 -2.72 -3.26
CA THR A 223 11.15 -3.38 -3.84
C THR A 223 11.43 -2.88 -5.26
N GLY A 224 12.19 -3.61 -6.08
CA GLY A 224 12.61 -3.16 -7.40
C GLY A 224 11.46 -3.16 -8.41
N ALA A 225 10.92 -1.98 -8.74
CA ALA A 225 9.87 -1.82 -9.76
C ALA A 225 10.38 -1.71 -11.22
N GLY A 226 11.70 -1.57 -11.42
CA GLY A 226 12.31 -1.46 -12.75
C GLY A 226 12.37 -2.79 -13.53
N ALA A 227 12.53 -2.70 -14.85
CA ALA A 227 12.63 -3.82 -15.78
C ALA A 227 11.44 -4.82 -15.72
N ARG A 228 10.24 -4.30 -15.45
CA ARG A 228 8.99 -5.04 -15.32
C ARG A 228 7.89 -4.38 -16.16
N ALA A 229 6.88 -5.15 -16.52
CA ALA A 229 5.75 -4.69 -17.32
C ALA A 229 4.40 -5.34 -16.96
N ASP A 230 4.38 -6.43 -16.20
CA ASP A 230 3.14 -7.15 -15.86
C ASP A 230 2.56 -6.67 -14.51
N PRO A 231 1.50 -5.82 -14.51
CA PRO A 231 0.90 -5.32 -13.29
C PRO A 231 0.14 -6.40 -12.51
N SER A 232 -0.31 -7.48 -13.17
CA SER A 232 -1.08 -8.56 -12.53
C SER A 232 -0.24 -9.38 -11.53
N ARG A 233 1.09 -9.21 -11.56
CA ARG A 233 2.05 -9.92 -10.69
C ARG A 233 2.52 -9.10 -9.50
N ILE A 234 1.98 -7.91 -9.29
CA ILE A 234 2.30 -7.06 -8.14
C ILE A 234 1.54 -7.60 -6.92
N ARG A 235 2.22 -7.73 -5.78
CA ARG A 235 1.68 -8.27 -4.54
C ARG A 235 2.22 -7.50 -3.34
N VAL A 236 1.47 -7.55 -2.24
CA VAL A 236 1.92 -7.11 -0.91
C VAL A 236 2.03 -8.35 -0.04
N ALA A 237 3.21 -8.62 0.50
CA ALA A 237 3.43 -9.74 1.41
C ALA A 237 4.62 -9.44 2.34
N ASP A 238 4.94 -10.34 3.26
CA ASP A 238 6.13 -10.18 4.09
C ASP A 238 7.41 -10.15 3.21
N LEU A 239 8.41 -9.37 3.64
CA LEU A 239 9.69 -9.28 2.95
C LEU A 239 10.28 -10.68 2.71
N ARG A 240 10.12 -11.61 3.66
CA ARG A 240 10.59 -13.00 3.53
C ARG A 240 10.03 -13.69 2.30
N GLU A 241 8.76 -13.45 1.97
CA GLU A 241 8.02 -14.03 0.84
C GLU A 241 8.44 -13.48 -0.53
N SER A 242 9.15 -12.36 -0.56
CA SER A 242 9.51 -11.72 -1.83
C SER A 242 10.50 -12.56 -2.65
N THR A 243 10.14 -12.83 -3.90
CA THR A 243 10.93 -13.64 -4.86
C THR A 243 11.18 -12.88 -6.16
N ASN A 244 12.07 -13.40 -7.01
CA ASN A 244 12.38 -12.84 -8.33
C ASN A 244 12.83 -11.36 -8.33
N ASP A 245 13.38 -10.87 -7.22
CA ASP A 245 13.85 -9.49 -7.09
C ASP A 245 15.26 -9.42 -6.46
N PRO A 246 16.28 -8.94 -7.19
CA PRO A 246 17.63 -8.75 -6.66
C PRO A 246 17.73 -7.74 -5.51
N LEU A 247 16.91 -6.69 -5.52
CA LEU A 247 16.90 -5.67 -4.46
C LEU A 247 16.41 -6.31 -3.16
N SER A 248 15.23 -6.94 -3.18
CA SER A 248 14.68 -7.56 -1.98
C SER A 248 15.55 -8.70 -1.44
N ARG A 249 16.19 -9.49 -2.32
CA ARG A 249 17.15 -10.53 -1.92
C ARG A 249 18.32 -9.94 -1.13
N SER A 250 18.90 -8.84 -1.61
CA SER A 250 20.05 -8.20 -0.97
C SER A 250 19.68 -7.57 0.36
N VAL A 251 18.51 -6.92 0.41
CA VAL A 251 17.95 -6.31 1.63
C VAL A 251 17.69 -7.39 2.68
N ARG A 252 17.02 -8.50 2.34
CA ARG A 252 16.82 -9.65 3.24
C ARG A 252 18.11 -10.18 3.81
N HIS A 253 19.11 -10.39 2.95
CA HIS A 253 20.39 -10.93 3.38
C HIS A 253 21.08 -10.01 4.39
N ARG A 254 21.11 -8.70 4.11
CA ARG A 254 21.75 -7.71 4.99
C ARG A 254 20.98 -7.50 6.29
N LEU A 255 19.65 -7.42 6.26
CA LEU A 255 18.81 -7.33 7.46
C LEU A 255 19.03 -8.52 8.40
N ARG A 256 19.03 -9.75 7.87
CA ARG A 256 19.32 -10.95 8.66
C ARG A 256 20.74 -10.93 9.21
N LYS A 257 21.73 -10.64 8.38
CA LYS A 257 23.15 -10.70 8.75
C LYS A 257 23.55 -9.63 9.77
N HIS A 258 23.06 -8.40 9.63
CA HIS A 258 23.52 -7.26 10.41
C HIS A 258 22.57 -6.87 11.55
N HIS A 259 21.29 -7.23 11.46
CA HIS A 259 20.27 -6.83 12.43
C HIS A 259 19.45 -7.99 13.00
N GLY A 260 19.65 -9.23 12.54
CA GLY A 260 18.86 -10.38 12.98
C GLY A 260 17.38 -10.33 12.55
N ILE A 261 17.04 -9.48 11.57
CA ILE A 261 15.66 -9.30 11.10
C ILE A 261 15.40 -10.24 9.93
N GLU A 262 14.51 -11.21 10.12
CA GLU A 262 14.18 -12.23 9.11
C GLU A 262 12.87 -11.98 8.36
N GLY A 263 11.99 -11.13 8.92
CA GLY A 263 10.73 -10.68 8.32
C GLY A 263 9.94 -9.80 9.30
N GLY A 264 8.62 -9.79 9.18
CA GLY A 264 7.74 -8.84 9.89
C GLY A 264 7.65 -7.47 9.21
N ILE A 265 8.12 -7.37 7.97
CA ILE A 265 8.16 -6.13 7.19
C ILE A 265 7.33 -6.36 5.93
N PRO A 266 6.14 -5.76 5.80
CA PRO A 266 5.37 -5.87 4.57
C PRO A 266 6.09 -5.13 3.43
N VAL A 267 6.05 -5.73 2.24
CA VAL A 267 6.65 -5.17 1.04
C VAL A 267 5.75 -5.27 -0.18
N VAL A 268 5.82 -4.26 -1.04
CA VAL A 268 5.24 -4.30 -2.39
C VAL A 268 6.31 -4.78 -3.35
N PHE A 269 6.06 -5.91 -4.00
CA PHE A 269 6.99 -6.52 -4.95
C PHE A 269 6.24 -7.14 -6.13
N SER A 270 6.98 -7.57 -7.15
CA SER A 270 6.41 -8.26 -8.31
C SER A 270 7.02 -9.64 -8.49
N LEU A 271 6.16 -10.62 -8.80
CA LEU A 271 6.57 -11.99 -9.12
C LEU A 271 7.17 -12.13 -10.52
N GLU A 272 7.07 -11.10 -11.35
CA GLU A 272 7.73 -11.05 -12.66
C GLU A 272 9.25 -11.19 -12.49
N LYS A 273 9.94 -11.85 -13.42
CA LYS A 273 11.40 -11.77 -13.47
C LYS A 273 11.80 -10.51 -14.23
N PRO A 274 12.74 -9.68 -13.72
CA PRO A 274 13.20 -8.50 -14.43
C PRO A 274 13.68 -8.84 -15.85
N LYS A 275 13.07 -8.23 -16.87
CA LYS A 275 13.30 -8.49 -18.31
C LYS A 275 14.30 -7.50 -18.93
N ALA A 276 15.43 -7.21 -18.27
CA ALA A 276 16.44 -6.36 -18.87
C ALA A 276 17.86 -6.67 -18.38
N LYS A 277 18.82 -6.67 -19.33
CA LYS A 277 20.24 -6.46 -19.02
C LYS A 277 20.42 -4.98 -18.67
N LEU A 278 21.26 -4.68 -17.67
CA LEU A 278 21.63 -3.30 -17.35
C LEU A 278 22.17 -2.62 -18.61
N LEU A 279 21.66 -1.44 -18.94
CA LEU A 279 22.19 -0.70 -20.09
C LEU A 279 23.66 -0.32 -19.82
N PRO A 280 24.53 -0.37 -20.83
CA PRO A 280 25.89 0.15 -20.70
C PRO A 280 25.81 1.63 -20.35
N PHE A 281 26.65 2.04 -19.39
CA PHE A 281 26.80 3.46 -19.09
C PHE A 281 27.52 4.11 -20.27
N LYS A 282 27.01 5.24 -20.74
CA LYS A 282 27.71 6.12 -21.68
C LYS A 282 27.99 7.42 -20.94
N GLY A 283 29.26 7.83 -20.90
CA GLY A 283 29.64 9.12 -20.31
C GLY A 283 29.00 10.30 -21.07
N PRO A 284 29.11 11.54 -20.56
CA PRO A 284 28.69 12.75 -21.26
C PRO A 284 29.32 12.90 -22.65
N SER A 285 30.51 12.31 -22.83
CA SER A 285 31.30 12.18 -24.06
C SER A 285 30.80 11.10 -25.03
N GLY A 286 29.93 10.19 -24.58
CA GLY A 286 29.47 9.04 -25.36
C GLY A 286 30.37 7.80 -25.29
N GLU A 287 31.52 7.86 -24.60
CA GLU A 287 32.45 6.74 -24.43
C GLU A 287 32.02 5.77 -23.31
N GLU A 288 32.47 4.51 -23.41
CA GLU A 288 32.30 3.50 -22.35
C GLU A 288 33.25 3.82 -21.18
N GLU A 289 32.85 4.76 -20.33
CA GLU A 289 33.61 5.14 -19.15
C GLU A 289 33.20 4.30 -17.92
N ASN A 290 34.09 4.23 -16.92
CA ASN A 290 33.83 3.45 -15.73
C ASN A 290 32.69 4.12 -14.92
N PRO A 291 31.55 3.43 -14.67
CA PRO A 291 30.40 4.07 -14.04
C PRO A 291 30.67 4.56 -12.62
N SER A 292 31.75 4.09 -11.97
CA SER A 292 32.14 4.54 -10.63
C SER A 292 32.63 5.99 -10.60
N ASP A 293 33.21 6.49 -11.71
CA ASP A 293 33.77 7.84 -11.82
C ASP A 293 32.69 8.93 -11.89
N TYR A 294 31.43 8.54 -12.13
CA TYR A 294 30.27 9.42 -12.24
C TYR A 294 29.28 9.28 -11.07
N GLN A 295 29.67 8.59 -9.99
CA GLN A 295 28.85 8.50 -8.78
C GLN A 295 28.84 9.85 -8.05
N ILE A 296 27.73 10.58 -8.13
CA ILE A 296 27.51 11.78 -7.32
C ILE A 296 27.42 11.41 -5.83
N VAL A 297 26.91 10.21 -5.53
CA VAL A 297 26.82 9.66 -4.17
C VAL A 297 27.34 8.22 -4.18
N PRO A 298 28.31 7.87 -3.30
CA PRO A 298 28.84 6.51 -3.20
C PRO A 298 27.72 5.47 -2.97
N GLY A 299 27.76 4.38 -3.74
CA GLY A 299 26.80 3.26 -3.60
C GLY A 299 25.49 3.40 -4.38
N PHE A 300 25.22 4.55 -5.00
CA PHE A 300 24.11 4.69 -5.95
C PHE A 300 24.44 4.11 -7.33
N ARG A 301 23.44 3.49 -7.97
CA ARG A 301 23.65 2.85 -9.28
C ARG A 301 23.75 3.90 -10.38
N VAL A 302 24.87 3.87 -11.10
CA VAL A 302 25.09 4.71 -12.29
C VAL A 302 24.55 4.06 -13.57
N ARG A 303 24.37 2.73 -13.57
CA ARG A 303 23.74 2.02 -14.69
C ARG A 303 22.22 2.13 -14.63
N ILE A 304 21.63 2.63 -15.70
CA ILE A 304 20.19 2.85 -15.84
C ILE A 304 19.50 1.49 -16.02
N ILE A 305 18.60 1.16 -15.09
CA ILE A 305 17.61 0.10 -15.28
C ILE A 305 16.51 0.67 -16.17
N PRO A 306 16.12 0.03 -17.28
CA PRO A 306 14.94 0.45 -18.04
C PRO A 306 13.69 0.44 -17.16
N VAL A 307 12.92 1.53 -17.16
CA VAL A 307 11.71 1.66 -16.33
C VAL A 307 10.52 2.03 -17.21
N LEU A 308 9.52 1.15 -17.24
CA LEU A 308 8.18 1.47 -17.72
C LEU A 308 7.43 2.19 -16.58
N GLY A 309 7.17 3.49 -16.73
CA GLY A 309 6.68 4.35 -15.64
C GLY A 309 5.37 3.90 -15.00
N THR A 310 4.53 3.15 -15.73
CA THR A 310 3.28 2.59 -15.19
C THR A 310 3.51 1.63 -14.04
N ILE A 311 4.60 0.86 -14.03
CA ILE A 311 4.86 -0.14 -12.98
C ILE A 311 5.22 0.51 -11.64
N PRO A 312 6.21 1.43 -11.55
CA PRO A 312 6.44 2.19 -10.33
C PRO A 312 5.21 2.95 -9.84
N ALA A 313 4.42 3.52 -10.77
CA ALA A 313 3.19 4.21 -10.42
C ALA A 313 2.19 3.26 -9.74
N ILE A 314 1.97 2.05 -10.29
CA ILE A 314 1.10 1.03 -9.69
C ILE A 314 1.65 0.56 -8.35
N PHE A 315 2.97 0.38 -8.19
CA PHE A 315 3.57 0.12 -6.88
C PHE A 315 3.18 1.21 -5.87
N GLY A 316 3.29 2.48 -6.26
CA GLY A 316 2.89 3.61 -5.42
C GLY A 316 1.40 3.60 -5.07
N GLN A 317 0.52 3.29 -6.04
CA GLN A 317 -0.92 3.16 -5.79
C GLN A 317 -1.25 2.01 -4.84
N VAL A 318 -0.59 0.85 -4.99
CA VAL A 318 -0.75 -0.30 -4.09
C VAL A 318 -0.28 0.06 -2.68
N MET A 319 0.84 0.77 -2.54
CA MET A 319 1.29 1.26 -1.24
C MET A 319 0.28 2.19 -0.57
N ALA A 320 -0.24 3.17 -1.31
CA ALA A 320 -1.24 4.08 -0.79
C ALA A 320 -2.54 3.35 -0.38
N SER A 321 -3.03 2.43 -1.21
CA SER A 321 -4.21 1.63 -0.90
C SER A 321 -4.03 0.79 0.38
N TYR A 322 -2.89 0.12 0.51
CA TYR A 322 -2.55 -0.62 1.72
C TYR A 322 -2.51 0.29 2.95
N VAL A 323 -1.81 1.43 2.87
CA VAL A 323 -1.64 2.33 4.02
C VAL A 323 -2.97 2.97 4.42
N VAL A 324 -3.76 3.49 3.48
CA VAL A 324 -5.06 4.13 3.78
C VAL A 324 -6.02 3.15 4.45
N THR A 325 -6.08 1.90 3.98
CA THR A 325 -6.94 0.88 4.59
C THR A 325 -6.49 0.53 6.02
N GLN A 326 -5.18 0.43 6.26
CA GLN A 326 -4.63 0.26 7.61
C GLN A 326 -4.94 1.44 8.54
N LEU A 327 -4.78 2.69 8.06
CA LEU A 327 -5.09 3.89 8.84
C LEU A 327 -6.59 4.02 9.14
N ALA A 328 -7.44 3.62 8.20
CA ALA A 328 -8.88 3.57 8.38
C ALA A 328 -9.33 2.47 9.36
N GLY A 329 -8.46 1.52 9.72
CA GLY A 329 -8.84 0.32 10.48
C GLY A 329 -9.68 -0.66 9.65
N PHE A 330 -9.61 -0.56 8.32
CA PHE A 330 -10.33 -1.43 7.40
C PHE A 330 -9.45 -2.65 7.06
N GLN A 331 -9.90 -3.83 7.47
CA GLN A 331 -9.16 -5.06 7.21
C GLN A 331 -9.30 -5.46 5.73
N VAL A 332 -8.17 -5.48 5.03
CA VAL A 332 -8.06 -6.03 3.67
C VAL A 332 -7.25 -7.30 3.75
N GLU A 333 -7.85 -8.40 3.31
CA GLU A 333 -7.13 -9.65 3.13
C GLU A 333 -6.41 -9.63 1.79
N MET A 334 -5.08 -9.78 1.83
CA MET A 334 -4.24 -9.81 0.65
C MET A 334 -3.99 -11.26 0.25
N GLU A 335 -4.06 -11.56 -1.06
CA GLU A 335 -3.72 -12.90 -1.54
C GLU A 335 -2.28 -13.26 -1.14
N PRO A 336 -2.08 -14.45 -0.53
CA PRO A 336 -0.75 -14.92 -0.16
C PRO A 336 0.09 -15.27 -1.39
N VAL A 337 1.41 -15.28 -1.19
CA VAL A 337 2.36 -15.67 -2.25
C VAL A 337 2.53 -17.18 -2.24
N VAL A 338 1.49 -17.89 -2.71
CA VAL A 338 1.52 -19.36 -2.83
C VAL A 338 2.09 -19.75 -4.19
N ASN A 339 3.35 -20.18 -4.20
CA ASN A 339 4.02 -20.78 -5.35
C ASN A 339 3.79 -22.30 -5.39
N LEU A 340 2.57 -22.72 -5.70
CA LEU A 340 2.23 -24.12 -5.98
C LEU A 340 1.80 -24.26 -7.44
N ASP A 341 2.31 -25.29 -8.10
CA ASP A 341 1.86 -25.68 -9.45
C ASP A 341 0.64 -26.62 -9.36
N THR A 342 0.07 -26.94 -10.52
CA THR A 342 -1.09 -27.83 -10.63
C THR A 342 -0.84 -29.23 -10.06
N GLU A 343 0.40 -29.75 -10.13
CA GLU A 343 0.74 -31.09 -9.63
C GLU A 343 0.61 -31.15 -8.09
N HIS A 344 0.90 -30.05 -7.38
CA HIS A 344 0.71 -30.00 -5.92
C HIS A 344 -0.76 -30.09 -5.53
N TYR A 345 -1.63 -29.39 -6.25
CA TYR A 345 -3.06 -29.41 -5.96
C TYR A 345 -3.66 -30.78 -6.29
N GLN A 346 -3.22 -31.42 -7.39
CA GLN A 346 -3.59 -32.79 -7.71
C GLN A 346 -3.11 -33.78 -6.64
N MET A 347 -1.88 -33.62 -6.15
CA MET A 347 -1.33 -34.46 -5.07
C MET A 347 -2.16 -34.32 -3.78
N LEU A 348 -2.53 -33.10 -3.39
CA LEU A 348 -3.36 -32.86 -2.19
C LEU A 348 -4.78 -33.42 -2.37
N HIS A 349 -5.36 -33.30 -3.56
CA HIS A 349 -6.68 -33.86 -3.87
C HIS A 349 -6.67 -35.38 -3.82
N GLN A 350 -5.67 -36.01 -4.44
CA GLN A 350 -5.48 -37.46 -4.42
C GLN A 350 -5.27 -37.97 -2.99
N ARG A 351 -4.47 -37.26 -2.19
CA ARG A 351 -4.24 -37.57 -0.77
C ARG A 351 -5.52 -37.47 0.05
N LEU A 352 -6.37 -36.48 -0.21
CA LEU A 352 -7.68 -36.35 0.43
C LEU A 352 -8.56 -37.58 0.12
N ILE A 353 -8.60 -38.00 -1.15
CA ILE A 353 -9.37 -39.19 -1.57
C ILE A 353 -8.86 -40.45 -0.85
N GLU A 354 -7.55 -40.70 -0.88
CA GLU A 354 -6.92 -41.86 -0.24
C GLU A 354 -7.17 -41.88 1.27
N HIS A 355 -7.10 -40.72 1.91
CA HIS A 355 -7.36 -40.57 3.34
C HIS A 355 -8.82 -40.86 3.70
N GLU A 356 -9.76 -40.35 2.89
CA GLU A 356 -11.19 -40.58 3.05
C GLU A 356 -11.58 -42.05 2.84
N GLU A 357 -10.97 -42.72 1.86
CA GLU A 357 -11.12 -44.17 1.67
C GLU A 357 -10.57 -44.96 2.86
N SER A 358 -9.42 -44.54 3.42
CA SER A 358 -8.82 -45.21 4.57
C SER A 358 -9.65 -45.07 5.85
N LEU A 359 -10.23 -43.89 6.12
CA LEU A 359 -10.98 -43.63 7.35
C LEU A 359 -12.44 -44.07 7.28
N TYR A 360 -13.12 -43.78 6.17
CA TYR A 360 -14.56 -43.99 6.03
C TYR A 360 -14.92 -45.15 5.10
N GLY A 361 -13.94 -45.79 4.46
CA GLY A 361 -14.13 -46.88 3.50
C GLY A 361 -14.63 -46.42 2.13
N THR A 362 -14.80 -45.11 1.91
CA THR A 362 -15.28 -44.54 0.64
C THR A 362 -14.93 -43.07 0.50
N ALA A 363 -14.62 -42.63 -0.72
CA ALA A 363 -14.44 -41.22 -1.08
C ALA A 363 -15.69 -40.54 -1.65
N VAL A 364 -16.87 -41.18 -1.62
CA VAL A 364 -18.12 -40.60 -2.19
C VAL A 364 -18.51 -39.26 -1.56
N GLN A 365 -18.06 -39.00 -0.33
CA GLN A 365 -18.33 -37.77 0.41
C GLN A 365 -17.30 -36.66 0.14
N VAL A 366 -16.33 -36.89 -0.77
CA VAL A 366 -15.43 -35.85 -1.29
C VAL A 366 -16.18 -35.07 -2.36
N GLN A 367 -16.58 -33.85 -2.02
CA GLN A 367 -17.39 -32.96 -2.86
C GLN A 367 -16.56 -31.81 -3.44
N VAL A 368 -15.25 -32.00 -3.55
CA VAL A 368 -14.33 -31.00 -4.09
C VAL A 368 -13.55 -31.54 -5.28
N ASP A 369 -13.35 -30.69 -6.30
CA ASP A 369 -12.43 -30.94 -7.41
C ASP A 369 -11.04 -30.30 -7.19
N VAL A 370 -10.13 -30.44 -8.16
CA VAL A 370 -8.76 -29.91 -8.07
C VAL A 370 -8.71 -28.37 -8.05
N GLU A 371 -9.65 -27.69 -8.73
CA GLU A 371 -9.71 -26.22 -8.71
C GLU A 371 -10.26 -25.72 -7.36
N GLU A 372 -11.21 -26.44 -6.77
CA GLU A 372 -11.71 -26.19 -5.42
C GLU A 372 -10.65 -26.47 -4.35
N VAL A 373 -9.87 -27.54 -4.49
CA VAL A 373 -8.66 -27.78 -3.66
C VAL A 373 -7.67 -26.62 -3.78
N LYS A 374 -7.44 -26.13 -4.99
CA LYS A 374 -6.59 -24.95 -5.21
C LYS A 374 -7.13 -23.71 -4.53
N TYR A 375 -8.44 -23.47 -4.56
CA TYR A 375 -9.06 -22.39 -3.80
C TYR A 375 -8.86 -22.58 -2.29
N ILE A 376 -9.14 -23.77 -1.75
CA ILE A 376 -8.99 -24.07 -0.31
C ILE A 376 -7.54 -23.83 0.13
N VAL A 377 -6.58 -24.35 -0.62
CA VAL A 377 -5.16 -24.24 -0.27
C VAL A 377 -4.66 -22.82 -0.47
N LYS A 378 -5.01 -22.13 -1.56
CA LYS A 378 -4.47 -20.79 -1.87
C LYS A 378 -5.20 -19.68 -1.12
N GLU A 379 -6.52 -19.70 -1.11
CA GLU A 379 -7.36 -18.60 -0.60
C GLU A 379 -7.78 -18.79 0.85
N LEU A 380 -8.14 -20.01 1.28
CA LEU A 380 -8.57 -20.23 2.68
C LEU A 380 -7.39 -20.41 3.64
N TRP A 381 -6.41 -21.23 3.25
CA TRP A 381 -5.32 -21.64 4.14
C TRP A 381 -3.95 -21.12 3.73
N HIS A 382 -3.87 -20.38 2.63
CA HIS A 382 -2.67 -19.69 2.19
C HIS A 382 -1.40 -20.56 2.05
N GLY A 383 -1.59 -21.83 1.69
CA GLY A 383 -0.54 -22.84 1.53
C GLY A 383 0.06 -23.31 2.85
N ARG A 384 -0.64 -23.12 3.98
CA ARG A 384 -0.15 -23.34 5.34
C ARG A 384 -1.10 -24.23 6.14
N SER A 385 -0.61 -24.79 7.23
CA SER A 385 -1.49 -25.42 8.20
C SER A 385 -2.43 -24.38 8.84
N ALA A 386 -3.68 -24.76 9.06
CA ALA A 386 -4.67 -24.00 9.82
C ALA A 386 -4.21 -23.67 11.24
N ARG A 387 -3.26 -24.45 11.79
CA ARG A 387 -2.64 -24.24 13.11
C ARG A 387 -1.45 -23.27 13.08
N GLU A 388 -0.99 -22.83 11.90
CA GLU A 388 0.15 -21.92 11.74
C GLU A 388 -0.29 -20.52 11.25
N PRO A 389 -0.50 -19.55 12.15
CA PRO A 389 -0.96 -18.21 11.78
C PRO A 389 0.07 -17.38 11.02
N TYR A 390 1.37 -17.74 11.07
CA TYR A 390 2.45 -16.99 10.45
C TYR A 390 3.30 -17.88 9.54
N ALA A 391 3.69 -17.36 8.36
CA ALA A 391 4.59 -18.07 7.44
C ALA A 391 5.98 -18.23 8.05
N LYS A 392 6.35 -19.46 8.39
CA LYS A 392 7.74 -19.83 8.70
C LYS A 392 8.54 -20.06 7.41
N ASP A 393 7.95 -20.72 6.42
CA ASP A 393 8.61 -21.13 5.18
C ASP A 393 8.06 -20.45 3.93
N VAL A 394 8.94 -20.12 2.97
CA VAL A 394 8.61 -19.44 1.72
C VAL A 394 9.40 -19.98 0.54
N GLY A 395 8.85 -19.87 -0.68
CA GLY A 395 9.51 -20.36 -1.90
C GLY A 395 9.76 -21.88 -1.84
N ARG A 396 11.04 -22.32 -1.96
CA ARG A 396 11.39 -23.75 -1.93
C ARG A 396 11.16 -24.41 -0.56
N GLY A 397 11.15 -23.64 0.53
CA GLY A 397 10.82 -24.17 1.86
C GLY A 397 9.34 -24.56 1.93
N MET A 398 8.47 -23.68 1.44
CA MET A 398 7.03 -23.94 1.34
C MET A 398 6.73 -25.16 0.45
N TRP A 399 7.46 -25.33 -0.66
CA TRP A 399 7.36 -26.52 -1.51
C TRP A 399 7.62 -27.84 -0.76
N ARG A 400 8.58 -27.83 0.18
CA ARG A 400 8.85 -28.99 1.03
C ARG A 400 7.76 -29.17 2.09
N ALA A 401 7.32 -28.07 2.70
CA ALA A 401 6.24 -28.09 3.68
C ALA A 401 4.93 -28.63 3.10
N VAL A 402 4.58 -28.32 1.84
CA VAL A 402 3.36 -28.86 1.19
C VAL A 402 3.36 -30.38 1.09
N LYS A 403 4.53 -31.03 1.01
CA LYS A 403 4.60 -32.49 1.05
C LYS A 403 4.13 -33.06 2.39
N GLU A 404 4.24 -32.28 3.46
CA GLU A 404 3.82 -32.62 4.82
C GLU A 404 2.37 -32.21 5.13
N LEU A 405 1.69 -31.52 4.20
CA LEU A 405 0.33 -31.03 4.38
C LEU A 405 -0.71 -31.98 3.80
N MET A 406 -1.89 -32.04 4.41
CA MET A 406 -3.05 -32.77 3.90
C MET A 406 -4.35 -32.03 4.24
N LEU A 407 -5.38 -32.27 3.43
CA LEU A 407 -6.72 -31.78 3.70
C LEU A 407 -7.47 -32.79 4.55
N VAL A 408 -8.14 -32.32 5.59
CA VAL A 408 -9.03 -33.13 6.43
C VAL A 408 -10.32 -32.38 6.72
N ARG A 409 -11.37 -33.13 7.07
CA ARG A 409 -12.66 -32.55 7.46
C ARG A 409 -12.54 -31.80 8.78
N TRP A 410 -13.03 -30.57 8.82
CA TRP A 410 -13.19 -29.84 10.07
C TRP A 410 -14.20 -30.52 10.98
N ASP A 411 -15.37 -30.85 10.41
CA ASP A 411 -16.43 -31.61 11.05
C ASP A 411 -16.56 -32.97 10.37
N SER A 412 -16.29 -34.04 11.13
CA SER A 412 -16.35 -35.42 10.63
C SER A 412 -17.77 -35.84 10.21
N GLU A 413 -18.80 -35.20 10.76
CA GLU A 413 -20.21 -35.51 10.43
C GLU A 413 -20.65 -34.92 9.09
N LYS A 414 -19.90 -33.96 8.55
CA LYS A 414 -20.20 -33.27 7.28
C LYS A 414 -19.32 -33.79 6.15
N PRO A 415 -19.77 -33.73 4.88
CA PRO A 415 -18.95 -34.11 3.73
C PRO A 415 -17.69 -33.25 3.61
N ALA A 416 -16.70 -33.75 2.89
CA ALA A 416 -15.50 -33.00 2.52
C ALA A 416 -15.84 -31.99 1.41
N SER A 417 -16.34 -30.83 1.82
CA SER A 417 -16.71 -29.70 0.95
C SER A 417 -15.80 -28.48 1.18
N VAL A 418 -15.89 -27.47 0.31
CA VAL A 418 -15.10 -26.22 0.41
C VAL A 418 -15.25 -25.52 1.77
N SER A 419 -16.42 -25.63 2.40
CA SER A 419 -16.71 -25.02 3.71
C SER A 419 -16.48 -25.96 4.90
N ASN A 420 -15.92 -27.16 4.68
CA ASN A 420 -15.65 -28.13 5.73
C ASN A 420 -14.24 -28.73 5.66
N LEU A 421 -13.33 -28.17 4.87
CA LEU A 421 -11.96 -28.67 4.73
C LEU A 421 -10.94 -27.72 5.35
N ILE A 422 -10.06 -28.27 6.18
CA ILE A 422 -8.92 -27.58 6.76
C ILE A 422 -7.61 -28.20 6.26
N LEU A 423 -6.58 -27.38 6.08
CA LEU A 423 -5.24 -27.82 5.70
C LEU A 423 -4.40 -28.01 6.97
N LEU A 424 -3.81 -29.19 7.19
CA LEU A 424 -3.01 -29.50 8.38
C LEU A 424 -1.73 -30.25 8.01
N LYS A 425 -0.72 -30.25 8.88
CA LYS A 425 0.38 -31.21 8.77
C LYS A 425 -0.08 -32.60 9.16
N PHE A 426 0.58 -33.66 8.67
CA PHE A 426 0.24 -35.04 9.01
C PHE A 426 0.01 -35.30 10.51
N MET A 427 0.96 -34.91 11.36
CA MET A 427 0.83 -35.10 12.82
C MET A 427 -0.33 -34.29 13.43
N GLU A 428 -0.64 -33.12 12.87
CA GLU A 428 -1.72 -32.26 13.33
C GLU A 428 -3.09 -32.81 12.89
N ALA A 429 -3.15 -33.46 11.73
CA ALA A 429 -4.33 -34.15 11.23
C ALA A 429 -4.69 -35.34 12.13
N ASP A 430 -3.71 -36.17 12.47
CA ASP A 430 -3.91 -37.31 13.40
C ASP A 430 -4.44 -36.81 14.77
N GLU A 431 -3.89 -35.71 15.28
CA GLU A 431 -4.34 -35.11 16.55
C GLU A 431 -5.77 -34.54 16.44
N HIS A 432 -6.10 -33.88 15.32
CA HIS A 432 -7.43 -33.33 15.06
C HIS A 432 -8.49 -34.44 15.01
N GLU A 433 -8.22 -35.53 14.32
CA GLU A 433 -9.15 -36.65 14.15
C GLU A 433 -9.34 -37.48 15.43
N SER A 434 -8.37 -37.44 16.34
CA SER A 434 -8.48 -38.06 17.66
C SER A 434 -9.39 -37.31 18.65
N ARG A 435 -9.83 -36.09 18.31
CA ARG A 435 -10.61 -35.20 19.18
C ARG A 435 -11.98 -34.91 18.60
N THR A 436 -12.96 -34.66 19.46
CA THR A 436 -14.25 -34.13 18.99
C THR A 436 -14.18 -32.61 18.80
N LEU A 437 -15.05 -32.06 17.96
CA LEU A 437 -15.16 -30.61 17.79
C LEU A 437 -15.49 -29.87 19.11
N ASN A 438 -16.23 -30.51 20.01
CA ASN A 438 -16.51 -29.95 21.33
C ASN A 438 -15.24 -29.88 22.18
N ASP A 439 -14.39 -30.90 22.14
CA ASP A 439 -13.10 -30.88 22.84
C ASP A 439 -12.19 -29.76 22.33
N ILE A 440 -12.14 -29.54 21.02
CA ILE A 440 -11.35 -28.47 20.40
C ILE A 440 -11.90 -27.10 20.80
N LYS A 441 -13.22 -26.93 20.81
CA LYS A 441 -13.88 -25.68 21.24
C LYS A 441 -13.57 -25.34 22.70
N GLU A 442 -13.50 -26.33 23.58
CA GLU A 442 -13.21 -26.13 25.00
C GLU A 442 -11.71 -25.90 25.28
N LYS A 443 -10.83 -26.68 24.65
CA LYS A 443 -9.38 -26.64 24.91
C LYS A 443 -8.65 -25.58 24.11
N GLU A 444 -9.11 -25.27 22.90
CA GLU A 444 -8.45 -24.38 21.94
C GLU A 444 -9.45 -23.38 21.31
N PRO A 445 -10.09 -22.52 22.12
CA PRO A 445 -11.17 -21.64 21.65
C PRO A 445 -10.74 -20.65 20.57
N GLU A 446 -9.49 -20.16 20.62
CA GLU A 446 -8.94 -19.26 19.61
C GLU A 446 -8.83 -19.96 18.24
N PHE A 447 -8.25 -21.17 18.21
CA PHE A 447 -8.14 -21.97 16.99
C PHE A 447 -9.52 -22.31 16.41
N PHE A 448 -10.46 -22.74 17.27
CA PHE A 448 -11.84 -23.02 16.87
C PHE A 448 -12.49 -21.78 16.21
N GLN A 449 -12.33 -20.60 16.83
CA GLN A 449 -12.91 -19.36 16.33
C GLN A 449 -12.29 -18.92 15.00
N THR A 450 -10.97 -19.05 14.86
CA THR A 450 -10.26 -18.74 13.60
C THR A 450 -10.75 -19.64 12.47
N VAL A 451 -10.74 -20.96 12.66
CA VAL A 451 -11.17 -21.92 11.63
C VAL A 451 -12.63 -21.71 11.27
N THR A 452 -13.50 -21.55 12.26
CA THR A 452 -14.93 -21.33 12.02
C THR A 452 -15.19 -20.04 11.24
N THR A 453 -14.44 -18.97 11.52
CA THR A 453 -14.54 -17.71 10.76
C THR A 453 -14.17 -17.92 9.28
N VAL A 454 -13.06 -18.61 9.01
CA VAL A 454 -12.58 -18.91 7.65
C VAL A 454 -13.61 -19.77 6.89
N LEU A 455 -14.08 -20.85 7.49
CA LEU A 455 -15.03 -21.77 6.85
C LEU A 455 -16.42 -21.15 6.64
N LYS A 456 -16.89 -20.33 7.58
CA LYS A 456 -18.15 -19.59 7.42
C LYS A 456 -18.08 -18.61 6.24
N ARG A 457 -16.92 -18.00 6.02
CA ARG A 457 -16.70 -17.16 4.84
C ARG A 457 -16.74 -17.98 3.55
N ALA A 458 -16.02 -19.11 3.50
CA ALA A 458 -16.07 -20.02 2.35
C ALA A 458 -17.51 -20.45 2.03
N GLN A 459 -18.32 -20.72 3.06
CA GLN A 459 -19.74 -21.04 2.89
C GLN A 459 -20.55 -19.90 2.25
N LEU A 460 -20.27 -18.63 2.57
CA LEU A 460 -20.96 -17.49 1.96
C LEU A 460 -20.57 -17.31 0.48
N GLU A 461 -19.29 -17.53 0.16
CA GLU A 461 -18.76 -17.40 -1.20
C GLU A 461 -19.27 -18.53 -2.13
N PHE A 462 -19.44 -19.75 -1.62
CA PHE A 462 -19.86 -20.93 -2.41
C PHE A 462 -21.33 -21.32 -2.24
N GLY A 463 -21.98 -20.91 -1.15
CA GLY A 463 -23.38 -21.23 -0.82
C GLY A 463 -24.42 -20.35 -1.51
N SER A 464 -24.00 -19.43 -2.38
CA SER A 464 -24.88 -18.57 -3.18
C SER A 464 -25.21 -19.14 -4.58
N LYS A 465 -25.06 -20.46 -4.78
CA LYS A 465 -25.40 -21.15 -6.04
C LYS A 465 -26.75 -21.86 -5.96
#